data_AF-A0A7V4JGZ3-F1
#
_entry.id   AF-A0A7V4JGZ3-F1
#
_cell.length_a   1.000
_cell.length_b   1.000
_cell.length_c   1.000
_cell.angle_alpha   90.00
_cell.angle_beta   90.00
_cell.angle_gamma   90.00
#
_symmetry.space_group_name_H-M   'P 1'
#
loop_
_entity.id
_entity.type
_entity.pdbx_description
1 polymer ?
#
loop_
_entity_poly.entity_id
_entity_poly.type
_entity_poly.pdbx_seq_one_letter_code
_entity_poly.pdbx_strand_id
1 'polypeptide(L)'
;AQPGELLGVHEAVLEDRLGDDAGAVGDRRQRHHLRLQVGGKARVGGGLHVDAAQSLGALPFTFAELGADLLAFTGHKALYGPMGTGGLVIGERVDTDRLTPLLRGGTGSESDSELQPDFLPDKFESGTLNVVGLAGLEAAVRWLQSQGVQALRERETQLTARLIEGLLAISGVRVQGPLDAHRQVPVVSFTIEGRDPGEVGLRLDEDFGIAARVGLHCSPLAHKTLGTYPRGTVRLSLGAFTTEREVDRALQAVRRLSAQYRGRRRSRSA
;
A
#
# COMPACT_ATOMS: atom_id res chain seq x y z
N ALA A 1 23.44 -28.77 -7.50
CA ALA A 1 22.19 -29.56 -7.55
C ALA A 1 21.70 -29.65 -9.00
N GLN A 2 21.07 -30.76 -9.36
CA GLN A 2 20.59 -31.06 -10.71
C GLN A 2 19.42 -30.13 -11.13
N PRO A 3 19.15 -29.94 -12.44
CA PRO A 3 18.15 -29.00 -12.94
C PRO A 3 16.72 -29.56 -12.84
N GLY A 4 16.27 -29.77 -11.59
CA GLY A 4 14.91 -30.18 -11.22
C GLY A 4 14.38 -29.51 -9.93
N GLU A 5 15.16 -28.66 -9.26
CA GLU A 5 14.78 -27.99 -7.99
C GLU A 5 14.22 -26.56 -8.15
N LEU A 6 13.91 -26.11 -9.37
CA LEU A 6 13.43 -24.74 -9.64
C LEU A 6 11.92 -24.62 -9.90
N LEU A 7 11.12 -25.61 -9.49
CA LEU A 7 9.66 -25.54 -9.50
C LEU A 7 9.14 -25.41 -8.08
N GLY A 8 9.29 -24.21 -7.52
CA GLY A 8 8.83 -23.92 -6.16
C GLY A 8 9.05 -22.49 -5.68
N VAL A 9 9.06 -21.49 -6.57
CA VAL A 9 9.17 -20.08 -6.16
C VAL A 9 7.77 -19.50 -5.93
N HIS A 10 7.06 -20.00 -4.92
CA HIS A 10 5.89 -19.36 -4.33
C HIS A 10 5.73 -19.79 -2.86
N GLU A 11 6.73 -19.50 -2.03
CA GLU A 11 6.57 -19.61 -0.58
C GLU A 11 7.07 -18.33 0.10
N ALA A 12 6.20 -17.32 0.04
CA ALA A 12 5.98 -16.51 1.23
C ALA A 12 5.46 -17.49 2.29
N VAL A 13 6.11 -17.54 3.46
CA VAL A 13 5.86 -18.53 4.53
C VAL A 13 4.36 -18.81 4.71
N LEU A 14 3.93 -20.00 4.28
CA LEU A 14 2.60 -20.56 4.51
C LEU A 14 2.57 -21.13 5.93
N GLU A 15 2.00 -20.40 6.90
CA GLU A 15 1.54 -21.06 8.13
C GLU A 15 0.14 -21.61 7.89
N ASP A 16 0.06 -22.91 7.57
CA ASP A 16 -1.18 -23.68 7.63
C ASP A 16 -1.53 -23.92 9.10
N ARG A 17 -2.65 -23.34 9.57
CA ARG A 17 -3.30 -23.79 10.80
C ARG A 17 -4.63 -24.42 10.42
N LEU A 18 -4.67 -25.74 10.48
CA LEU A 18 -5.91 -26.51 10.49
C LEU A 18 -6.73 -26.10 11.72
N GLY A 19 -7.79 -25.32 11.50
CA GLY A 19 -8.87 -25.15 12.45
C GLY A 19 -9.92 -26.20 12.14
N ASP A 20 -10.04 -27.24 12.97
CA ASP A 20 -11.17 -28.15 12.92
C ASP A 20 -12.41 -27.41 13.42
N ASP A 21 -13.28 -26.99 12.50
CA ASP A 21 -14.66 -26.68 12.87
C ASP A 21 -15.37 -28.01 13.18
N ALA A 22 -15.37 -28.36 14.46
CA ALA A 22 -16.22 -29.40 15.02
C ALA A 22 -17.69 -29.03 14.78
N GLY A 23 -18.26 -29.43 13.63
CA GLY A 23 -19.70 -29.21 13.41
C GLY A 23 -20.31 -29.47 12.03
N ALA A 24 -19.57 -29.71 10.94
CA ALA A 24 -20.17 -29.85 9.62
C ALA A 24 -19.97 -31.25 9.01
N VAL A 25 -20.97 -32.12 9.18
CA VAL A 25 -21.13 -33.34 8.38
C VAL A 25 -21.72 -32.96 7.02
N GLY A 26 -20.93 -33.10 5.95
CA GLY A 26 -21.39 -32.98 4.56
C GLY A 26 -20.97 -31.70 3.84
N ASP A 27 -20.29 -31.87 2.70
CA ASP A 27 -19.69 -30.87 1.79
C ASP A 27 -18.37 -30.21 2.27
N ARG A 28 -17.27 -30.96 2.16
CA ARG A 28 -15.89 -30.44 2.29
C ARG A 28 -15.52 -29.57 1.08
N ARG A 29 -16.03 -28.34 1.01
CA ARG A 29 -15.34 -27.29 0.26
C ARG A 29 -14.25 -26.71 1.13
N GLN A 30 -13.02 -27.18 0.95
CA GLN A 30 -11.84 -26.55 1.53
C GLN A 30 -11.78 -25.09 1.06
N ARG A 31 -12.06 -24.14 1.95
CA ARG A 31 -11.81 -22.72 1.69
C ARG A 31 -10.44 -22.40 2.27
N HIS A 32 -9.48 -22.15 1.39
CA HIS A 32 -8.16 -21.66 1.81
C HIS A 32 -8.30 -20.22 2.31
N HIS A 33 -8.12 -20.01 3.60
CA HIS A 33 -7.99 -18.67 4.17
C HIS A 33 -6.50 -18.27 4.16
N LEU A 34 -6.06 -17.54 3.12
CA LEU A 34 -4.74 -16.89 3.14
C LEU A 34 -4.72 -15.79 4.21
N ARG A 35 -3.95 -15.98 5.28
CA ARG A 35 -3.52 -14.92 6.19
C ARG A 35 -2.03 -14.66 5.97
N LEU A 36 -1.71 -13.56 5.29
CA LEU A 36 -0.35 -13.02 5.29
C LEU A 36 -0.11 -12.40 6.67
N GLN A 37 0.67 -13.06 7.51
CA GLN A 37 1.13 -12.48 8.77
C GLN A 37 2.50 -11.83 8.48
N VAL A 38 2.53 -10.51 8.36
CA VAL A 38 3.80 -9.77 8.27
C VAL A 38 4.33 -9.64 9.69
N GLY A 39 5.15 -10.61 10.09
CA GLY A 39 5.78 -10.75 11.40
C GLY A 39 6.28 -12.18 11.58
N GLY A 40 7.56 -12.42 11.30
CA GLY A 40 8.20 -13.73 11.43
C GLY A 40 9.57 -13.78 10.73
N LYS A 41 10.54 -14.48 11.34
CA LYS A 41 11.82 -14.77 10.67
C LYS A 41 11.54 -15.56 9.39
N ALA A 42 12.17 -15.18 8.28
CA ALA A 42 12.20 -16.02 7.07
C ALA A 42 12.69 -17.42 7.49
N ARG A 43 11.80 -18.43 7.42
CA ARG A 43 12.08 -19.80 7.88
C ARG A 43 12.89 -20.61 6.87
N VAL A 44 12.86 -20.17 5.61
CA VAL A 44 13.79 -20.60 4.56
C VAL A 44 14.96 -19.61 4.59
N GLY A 45 16.21 -20.07 4.68
CA GLY A 45 17.41 -19.25 4.93
C GLY A 45 17.79 -18.19 3.88
N GLY A 46 16.81 -17.61 3.17
CA GLY A 46 16.95 -16.45 2.30
C GLY A 46 16.64 -15.13 3.02
N GLY A 47 16.99 -14.02 2.36
CA GLY A 47 16.74 -12.68 2.87
C GLY A 47 15.27 -12.24 2.73
N LEU A 48 14.79 -11.43 3.67
CA LEU A 48 13.46 -10.80 3.69
C LEU A 48 13.58 -9.31 3.38
N HIS A 49 13.09 -8.91 2.21
CA HIS A 49 12.94 -7.51 1.82
C HIS A 49 11.47 -7.10 1.90
N VAL A 50 11.19 -6.02 2.63
CA VAL A 50 9.85 -5.45 2.79
C VAL A 50 9.73 -4.14 2.00
N ASP A 51 8.79 -4.07 1.06
CA ASP A 51 8.32 -2.79 0.50
C ASP A 51 7.32 -2.16 1.48
N ALA A 52 7.78 -1.13 2.20
CA ALA A 52 6.99 -0.41 3.18
C ALA A 52 6.45 0.92 2.65
N ALA A 53 6.41 1.13 1.33
CA ALA A 53 6.04 2.41 0.75
C ALA A 53 4.61 2.85 1.13
N GLN A 54 3.69 1.91 1.42
CA GLN A 54 2.33 2.24 1.89
C GLN A 54 2.12 2.07 3.40
N SER A 55 3.07 1.44 4.12
CA SER A 55 2.88 1.08 5.53
C SER A 55 3.71 1.92 6.48
N LEU A 56 4.94 2.32 6.11
CA LEU A 56 5.79 3.13 6.99
C LEU A 56 5.15 4.52 7.19
N GLY A 57 4.85 4.84 8.45
CA GLY A 57 4.12 6.04 8.85
C GLY A 57 2.60 5.89 8.91
N ALA A 58 2.03 4.85 8.30
CA ALA A 58 0.59 4.54 8.39
C ALA A 58 0.28 3.47 9.44
N LEU A 59 1.24 2.56 9.71
CA LEU A 59 1.08 1.45 10.65
C LEU A 59 2.11 1.55 11.78
N PRO A 60 1.70 1.22 13.03
CA PRO A 60 2.57 1.20 14.19
C PRO A 60 3.42 -0.07 14.19
N PHE A 61 4.61 -0.02 13.57
CA PHE A 61 5.58 -1.10 13.65
C PHE A 61 7.00 -0.55 13.69
N THR A 62 7.90 -1.36 14.19
CA THR A 62 9.35 -1.16 14.14
C THR A 62 9.98 -2.10 13.13
N PHE A 63 11.14 -1.73 12.60
CA PHE A 63 11.88 -2.59 11.69
C PHE A 63 12.26 -3.94 12.34
N ALA A 64 12.57 -3.94 13.63
CA ALA A 64 12.92 -5.13 14.39
C ALA A 64 11.76 -6.15 14.47
N GLU A 65 10.52 -5.68 14.70
CA GLU A 65 9.32 -6.54 14.77
C GLU A 65 9.02 -7.26 13.46
N LEU A 66 9.40 -6.68 12.31
CA LEU A 66 9.21 -7.30 11.00
C LEU A 66 10.14 -8.48 10.77
N GLY A 67 11.28 -8.54 11.48
CA GLY A 67 12.34 -9.49 11.21
C GLY A 67 12.92 -9.35 9.80
N ALA A 68 12.83 -8.16 9.18
CA ALA A 68 13.32 -7.90 7.82
C ALA A 68 14.86 -7.80 7.77
N ASP A 69 15.43 -8.13 6.60
CA ASP A 69 16.82 -7.80 6.25
C ASP A 69 16.90 -6.40 5.66
N LEU A 70 15.94 -6.07 4.81
CA LEU A 70 15.88 -4.83 4.06
C LEU A 70 14.46 -4.26 4.15
N LEU A 71 14.34 -2.94 4.26
CA LEU A 71 13.06 -2.25 4.15
C LEU A 71 13.21 -1.02 3.25
N ALA A 72 12.47 -1.00 2.14
CA ALA A 72 12.40 0.16 1.25
C ALA A 72 11.18 1.01 1.61
N PHE A 73 11.35 2.33 1.60
CA PHE A 73 10.27 3.27 1.84
C PHE A 73 10.40 4.53 0.96
N THR A 74 9.32 5.31 0.92
CA THR A 74 9.33 6.63 0.29
C THR A 74 8.73 7.69 1.21
N GLY A 75 9.27 8.90 1.17
CA GLY A 75 8.83 9.99 2.02
C GLY A 75 7.47 10.58 1.63
N HIS A 76 7.14 10.61 0.34
CA HIS A 76 5.97 11.32 -0.20
C HIS A 76 4.62 10.60 -0.07
N LYS A 77 4.52 9.63 0.85
CA LYS A 77 3.29 8.89 1.15
C LYS A 77 2.90 9.12 2.60
N ALA A 78 2.73 8.06 3.39
CA ALA A 78 2.29 8.16 4.79
C ALA A 78 3.34 8.80 5.73
N LEU A 79 4.55 9.07 5.25
CA LEU A 79 5.55 9.88 5.94
C LEU A 79 5.36 11.39 5.73
N TYR A 80 4.48 11.80 4.82
CA TYR A 80 4.17 13.21 4.52
C TYR A 80 5.37 14.09 4.13
N GLY A 81 6.49 13.48 3.77
CA GLY A 81 7.68 14.16 3.26
C GLY A 81 7.55 14.58 1.80
N PRO A 82 8.52 15.34 1.27
CA PRO A 82 8.49 15.78 -0.12
C PRO A 82 8.82 14.65 -1.12
N MET A 83 8.41 14.84 -2.38
CA MET A 83 8.85 13.96 -3.48
C MET A 83 10.37 13.98 -3.62
N GLY A 84 10.93 12.90 -4.18
CA GLY A 84 12.39 12.75 -4.28
C GLY A 84 13.08 12.37 -2.96
N THR A 85 12.31 11.89 -1.98
CA THR A 85 12.82 11.35 -0.71
C THR A 85 12.33 9.92 -0.48
N GLY A 86 13.14 9.15 0.24
CA GLY A 86 12.93 7.74 0.55
C GLY A 86 14.21 7.15 1.10
N GLY A 87 14.24 5.83 1.27
CA GLY A 87 15.44 5.16 1.75
C GLY A 87 15.31 3.65 1.74
N LEU A 88 16.47 3.02 1.96
CA LEU A 88 16.62 1.60 2.19
C LEU A 88 17.22 1.42 3.59
N VAL A 89 16.45 0.82 4.49
CA VAL A 89 16.95 0.39 5.80
C VAL A 89 17.63 -0.96 5.61
N ILE A 90 18.88 -1.05 6.05
CA ILE A 90 19.66 -2.28 6.06
C ILE A 90 19.72 -2.78 7.50
N GLY A 91 19.22 -3.99 7.73
CA GLY A 91 19.22 -4.60 9.05
C GLY A 91 20.60 -5.10 9.46
N GLU A 92 20.86 -5.13 10.77
CA GLU A 92 22.15 -5.51 11.37
C GLU A 92 22.64 -6.91 10.96
N ARG A 93 21.72 -7.81 10.58
CA ARG A 93 22.05 -9.18 10.13
C ARG A 93 22.53 -9.26 8.67
N VAL A 94 22.45 -8.16 7.93
CA VAL A 94 22.89 -8.10 6.54
C VAL A 94 24.38 -7.79 6.52
N ASP A 95 25.15 -8.71 5.95
CA ASP A 95 26.54 -8.48 5.62
C ASP A 95 26.63 -7.49 4.44
N THR A 96 26.99 -6.25 4.75
CA THR A 96 27.08 -5.14 3.80
C THR A 96 28.25 -5.28 2.83
N ASP A 97 29.23 -6.14 3.09
CA ASP A 97 30.36 -6.38 2.18
C ASP A 97 29.97 -7.27 1.01
N ARG A 98 28.85 -7.99 1.16
CA ARG A 98 28.22 -8.74 0.07
C ARG A 98 27.34 -7.88 -0.82
N LEU A 99 27.14 -6.60 -0.47
CA LEU A 99 26.36 -5.65 -1.25
C LEU A 99 27.28 -4.73 -2.07
N THR A 100 27.07 -4.71 -3.37
CA THR A 100 27.82 -3.84 -4.29
C THR A 100 27.06 -2.53 -4.52
N PRO A 101 27.70 -1.35 -4.39
CA PRO A 101 27.08 -0.08 -4.74
C PRO A 101 26.59 -0.06 -6.19
N LEU A 102 25.35 0.40 -6.39
CA LEU A 102 24.77 0.58 -7.73
C LEU A 102 25.41 1.78 -8.46
N LEU A 103 25.66 2.85 -7.71
CA LEU A 103 26.32 4.07 -8.17
C LEU A 103 27.63 4.23 -7.42
N ARG A 104 28.61 4.87 -8.05
CA ARG A 104 29.89 5.26 -7.46
C ARG A 104 30.24 6.67 -7.90
N GLY A 105 30.90 7.42 -7.03
CA GLY A 105 31.32 8.80 -7.31
C GLY A 105 31.58 9.55 -6.01
N GLY A 106 31.84 10.86 -6.12
CA GLY A 106 32.10 11.68 -4.94
C GLY A 106 30.95 11.63 -3.93
N THR A 107 31.26 11.27 -2.68
CA THR A 107 30.34 11.26 -1.53
C THR A 107 30.44 12.53 -0.68
N GLY A 108 31.58 13.22 -0.77
CA GLY A 108 31.91 14.39 0.05
C GLY A 108 32.55 14.06 1.41
N SER A 109 32.71 12.77 1.75
CA SER A 109 33.32 12.31 3.00
C SER A 109 34.79 11.94 2.88
N GLU A 110 35.17 11.15 1.87
CA GLU A 110 36.56 10.80 1.55
C GLU A 110 36.97 11.45 0.23
N SER A 111 37.13 12.77 0.26
CA SER A 111 37.40 13.56 -0.96
C SER A 111 38.83 13.39 -1.50
N ASP A 112 39.72 12.77 -0.72
CA ASP A 112 41.09 12.43 -1.08
C ASP A 112 41.24 11.02 -1.68
N SER A 113 40.16 10.23 -1.71
CA SER A 113 40.12 8.90 -2.30
C SER A 113 39.45 8.91 -3.68
N GLU A 114 40.00 8.15 -4.63
CA GLU A 114 39.34 7.86 -5.92
C GLU A 114 38.34 6.68 -5.82
N LEU A 115 38.34 5.97 -4.69
CA LEU A 115 37.49 4.80 -4.47
C LEU A 115 36.20 5.18 -3.75
N GLN A 116 35.13 4.43 -4.01
CA GLN A 116 33.89 4.55 -3.24
C GLN A 116 34.17 4.13 -1.79
N PRO A 117 33.74 4.92 -0.79
CA PRO A 117 33.83 4.51 0.61
C PRO A 117 33.19 3.15 0.87
N ASP A 118 33.74 2.37 1.80
CA ASP A 118 33.25 1.04 2.17
C ASP A 118 32.38 1.04 3.44
N PHE A 119 32.27 2.18 4.12
CA PHE A 119 31.44 2.37 5.32
C PHE A 119 30.07 2.95 5.00
N LEU A 120 29.08 2.64 5.85
CA LEU A 120 27.72 3.17 5.73
C LEU A 120 27.59 4.56 6.37
N PRO A 121 26.67 5.41 5.85
CA PRO A 121 25.79 5.18 4.69
C PRO A 121 26.46 5.46 3.34
N ASP A 122 27.62 6.12 3.34
CA ASP A 122 28.34 6.68 2.18
C ASP A 122 28.64 5.65 1.08
N LYS A 123 28.84 4.38 1.45
CA LYS A 123 28.94 3.25 0.52
C LYS A 123 27.84 3.23 -0.53
N PHE A 124 26.62 3.67 -0.19
CA PHE A 124 25.44 3.65 -1.06
C PHE A 124 24.90 5.03 -1.44
N GLU A 125 25.56 6.12 -1.00
CA GLU A 125 25.09 7.49 -1.18
C GLU A 125 26.08 8.32 -2.01
N SER A 126 26.17 8.02 -3.31
CA SER A 126 27.02 8.77 -4.23
C SER A 126 26.35 10.08 -4.69
N GLY A 127 27.14 11.14 -4.76
CA GLY A 127 26.74 12.46 -5.25
C GLY A 127 26.12 13.34 -4.18
N THR A 128 25.79 14.58 -4.56
CA THR A 128 25.16 15.53 -3.65
C THR A 128 23.76 15.05 -3.26
N LEU A 129 23.56 14.83 -1.96
CA LEU A 129 22.27 14.44 -1.41
C LEU A 129 21.19 15.49 -1.65
N ASN A 130 19.93 15.05 -1.71
CA ASN A 130 18.76 15.93 -1.73
C ASN A 130 18.53 16.56 -0.34
N VAL A 131 19.44 17.43 0.10
CA VAL A 131 19.46 18.00 1.46
C VAL A 131 18.14 18.71 1.79
N VAL A 132 17.60 19.49 0.85
CA VAL A 132 16.32 20.20 1.03
C VAL A 132 15.16 19.22 1.20
N GLY A 133 15.13 18.17 0.36
CA GLY A 133 14.13 17.12 0.48
C GLY A 133 14.24 16.37 1.81
N LEU A 134 15.46 15.99 2.21
CA LEU A 134 15.73 15.28 3.46
C LEU A 134 15.36 16.13 4.69
N ALA A 135 15.64 17.43 4.69
CA ALA A 135 15.18 18.34 5.75
C ALA A 135 13.64 18.41 5.81
N GLY A 136 12.96 18.44 4.66
CA GLY A 136 11.51 18.36 4.59
C GLY A 136 10.94 17.02 5.10
N LEU A 137 11.61 15.91 4.79
CA LEU A 137 11.25 14.59 5.31
C LEU A 137 11.44 14.52 6.83
N GLU A 138 12.56 15.04 7.35
CA GLU A 138 12.81 15.12 8.79
C GLU A 138 11.69 15.90 9.50
N ALA A 139 11.32 17.08 8.99
CA ALA A 139 10.24 17.88 9.54
C ALA A 139 8.90 17.12 9.53
N ALA A 140 8.58 16.42 8.45
CA ALA A 140 7.37 15.63 8.33
C ALA A 140 7.34 14.43 9.30
N VAL A 141 8.47 13.74 9.47
CA VAL A 141 8.61 12.64 10.44
C VAL A 141 8.47 13.16 11.87
N ARG A 142 9.08 14.30 12.22
CA ARG A 142 8.91 14.93 13.54
C ARG A 142 7.45 15.30 13.80
N TRP A 143 6.77 15.85 12.80
CA TRP A 143 5.34 16.13 12.90
C TRP A 143 4.54 14.83 13.12
N LEU A 144 4.79 13.79 12.33
CA LEU A 144 4.11 12.50 12.43
C LEU A 144 4.32 11.86 13.82
N GLN A 145 5.54 11.93 14.35
CA GLN A 145 5.85 11.48 15.72
C GLN A 145 5.08 12.26 16.78
N SER A 146 4.93 13.58 16.61
CA SER A 146 4.14 14.41 17.55
C SER A 146 2.65 14.14 17.51
N GLN A 147 2.11 13.70 16.36
CA GLN A 147 0.71 13.25 16.26
C GLN A 147 0.51 11.85 16.85
N GLY A 148 1.54 10.99 16.75
CA GLY A 148 1.48 9.59 17.13
C GLY A 148 0.86 8.72 16.04
N VAL A 149 1.66 7.80 15.48
CA VAL A 149 1.23 6.91 14.39
C VAL A 149 0.00 6.07 14.78
N GLN A 150 -0.06 5.59 16.03
CA GLN A 150 -1.21 4.83 16.54
C GLN A 150 -2.50 5.66 16.53
N ALA A 151 -2.46 6.89 17.03
CA ALA A 151 -3.63 7.77 17.09
C ALA A 151 -4.13 8.14 15.67
N LEU A 152 -3.20 8.42 14.76
CA LEU A 152 -3.54 8.63 13.35
C LEU A 152 -4.17 7.39 12.72
N ARG A 153 -3.59 6.21 12.95
CA ARG A 153 -4.11 4.94 12.46
C ARG A 153 -5.55 4.71 12.94
N GLU A 154 -5.84 4.94 14.20
CA GLU A 154 -7.20 4.78 14.76
C GLU A 154 -8.21 5.70 14.05
N ARG A 155 -7.89 6.99 13.89
CA ARG A 155 -8.73 7.95 13.17
C ARG A 155 -8.92 7.56 11.70
N GLU A 156 -7.84 7.20 11.01
CA GLU A 156 -7.87 6.78 9.62
C GLU A 156 -8.69 5.49 9.44
N THR A 157 -8.61 4.55 10.38
CA THR A 157 -9.42 3.33 10.40
C THR A 157 -10.90 3.66 10.54
N GLN A 158 -11.30 4.59 11.42
CA GLN A 158 -12.70 5.03 11.55
C GLN A 158 -13.23 5.65 10.26
N LEU A 159 -12.46 6.55 9.62
CA LEU A 159 -12.83 7.16 8.34
C LEU A 159 -12.92 6.12 7.21
N THR A 160 -12.01 5.15 7.20
CA THR A 160 -11.99 4.06 6.22
C THR A 160 -13.21 3.15 6.41
N ALA A 161 -13.57 2.81 7.65
CA ALA A 161 -14.77 2.02 7.94
C ALA A 161 -16.03 2.73 7.43
N ARG A 162 -16.20 4.02 7.76
CA ARG A 162 -17.29 4.85 7.26
C ARG A 162 -17.36 4.86 5.73
N LEU A 163 -16.22 5.00 5.05
CA LEU A 163 -16.15 4.98 3.59
C LEU A 163 -16.55 3.62 3.03
N ILE A 164 -16.03 2.52 3.58
CA ILE A 164 -16.36 1.15 3.14
C ILE A 164 -17.85 0.89 3.31
N GLU A 165 -18.40 1.08 4.51
CA GLU A 165 -19.81 0.88 4.83
C GLU A 165 -20.71 1.74 3.95
N GLY A 166 -20.35 3.02 3.82
CA GLY A 166 -21.07 3.97 3.01
C GLY A 166 -21.12 3.59 1.53
N LEU A 167 -20.02 3.06 0.97
CA LEU A 167 -19.93 2.59 -0.41
C LEU A 167 -20.70 1.27 -0.61
N LEU A 168 -20.62 0.34 0.34
CA LEU A 168 -21.35 -0.94 0.29
C LEU A 168 -22.87 -0.74 0.30
N ALA A 169 -23.36 0.33 0.95
CA ALA A 169 -24.78 0.70 0.93
C ALA A 169 -25.25 1.28 -0.42
N ILE A 170 -24.35 1.60 -1.35
CA ILE A 170 -24.71 2.18 -2.65
C ILE A 170 -24.93 1.06 -3.65
N SER A 171 -26.18 0.88 -4.06
CA SER A 171 -26.52 -0.14 -5.04
C SER A 171 -25.75 0.06 -6.35
N GLY A 172 -25.14 -1.02 -6.86
CA GLY A 172 -24.29 -1.01 -8.06
C GLY A 172 -22.83 -0.66 -7.79
N VAL A 173 -22.45 -0.32 -6.55
CA VAL A 173 -21.04 -0.15 -6.17
C VAL A 173 -20.47 -1.47 -5.68
N ARG A 174 -19.28 -1.84 -6.14
CA ARG A 174 -18.52 -2.98 -5.63
C ARG A 174 -17.20 -2.50 -5.04
N VAL A 175 -17.05 -2.64 -3.73
CA VAL A 175 -15.80 -2.35 -3.00
C VAL A 175 -14.85 -3.55 -3.09
N GLN A 176 -13.56 -3.27 -3.25
CA GLN A 176 -12.50 -4.28 -3.36
C GLN A 176 -11.70 -4.36 -2.04
N GLY A 177 -11.09 -5.51 -1.79
CA GLY A 177 -10.22 -5.74 -0.63
C GLY A 177 -10.91 -6.46 0.53
N PRO A 178 -10.31 -6.45 1.74
CA PRO A 178 -10.79 -7.22 2.89
C PRO A 178 -12.17 -6.81 3.44
N LEU A 179 -12.70 -5.65 3.04
CA LEU A 179 -13.93 -5.04 3.57
C LEU A 179 -13.90 -4.77 5.09
N ASP A 180 -12.70 -4.76 5.66
CA ASP A 180 -12.43 -4.54 7.07
C ASP A 180 -11.34 -3.46 7.17
N ALA A 181 -11.69 -2.31 7.73
CA ALA A 181 -10.81 -1.16 7.87
C ALA A 181 -9.59 -1.44 8.77
N HIS A 182 -9.66 -2.42 9.67
CA HIS A 182 -8.53 -2.80 10.52
C HIS A 182 -7.47 -3.60 9.74
N ARG A 183 -7.86 -4.24 8.63
CA ARG A 183 -6.99 -5.12 7.83
C ARG A 183 -6.38 -4.46 6.60
N GLN A 184 -6.50 -3.13 6.46
CA GLN A 184 -5.90 -2.37 5.37
C GLN A 184 -5.50 -0.96 5.80
N VAL A 185 -4.53 -0.37 5.11
CA VAL A 185 -4.24 1.08 5.14
C VAL A 185 -5.45 1.86 4.58
N PRO A 186 -5.56 3.20 4.79
CA PRO A 186 -6.75 3.98 4.42
C PRO A 186 -6.89 4.22 2.90
N VAL A 187 -6.94 3.13 2.14
CA VAL A 187 -7.03 3.11 0.68
C VAL A 187 -8.19 2.21 0.30
N VAL A 188 -9.22 2.77 -0.33
CA VAL A 188 -10.44 2.06 -0.71
C VAL A 188 -10.60 2.10 -2.22
N SER A 189 -10.60 0.91 -2.84
CA SER A 189 -10.85 0.75 -4.27
C SER A 189 -12.28 0.28 -4.50
N PHE A 190 -12.96 0.83 -5.50
CA PHE A 190 -14.30 0.40 -5.88
C PHE A 190 -14.56 0.54 -7.38
N THR A 191 -15.62 -0.12 -7.85
CA THR A 191 -16.18 0.05 -9.19
C THR A 191 -17.66 0.37 -9.09
N ILE A 192 -18.21 1.00 -10.13
CA ILE A 192 -19.66 1.20 -10.28
C ILE A 192 -20.11 0.40 -11.51
N GLU A 193 -21.12 -0.44 -11.34
CA GLU A 193 -21.66 -1.30 -12.38
C GLU A 193 -22.03 -0.51 -13.63
N GLY A 194 -21.54 -0.97 -14.79
CA GLY A 194 -21.82 -0.36 -16.08
C GLY A 194 -21.11 0.98 -16.34
N ARG A 195 -20.23 1.43 -15.44
CA ARG A 195 -19.44 2.66 -15.62
C ARG A 195 -17.96 2.38 -15.80
N ASP A 196 -17.33 3.17 -16.65
CA ASP A 196 -15.88 3.20 -16.76
C ASP A 196 -15.26 3.94 -15.56
N PRO A 197 -14.25 3.39 -14.87
CA PRO A 197 -13.58 4.06 -13.75
C PRO A 197 -13.01 5.44 -14.12
N GLY A 198 -12.52 5.62 -15.35
CA GLY A 198 -12.00 6.90 -15.85
C GLY A 198 -13.08 7.97 -15.92
N GLU A 199 -14.26 7.64 -16.46
CA GLU A 199 -15.42 8.55 -16.46
C GLU A 199 -15.86 8.89 -15.04
N VAL A 200 -15.87 7.91 -14.13
CA VAL A 200 -16.22 8.16 -12.72
C VAL A 200 -15.23 9.12 -12.07
N GLY A 201 -13.92 8.91 -12.27
CA GLY A 201 -12.88 9.80 -11.75
C GLY A 201 -12.99 11.21 -12.27
N LEU A 202 -13.18 11.38 -13.59
CA LEU A 202 -13.37 12.69 -14.22
C LEU A 202 -14.56 13.43 -13.59
N ARG A 203 -15.70 12.76 -13.44
CA ARG A 203 -16.89 13.38 -12.87
C ARG A 203 -16.79 13.65 -11.37
N LEU A 204 -16.05 12.83 -10.62
CA LEU A 204 -15.75 13.14 -9.22
C LEU A 204 -14.97 14.45 -9.11
N ASP A 205 -14.03 14.70 -10.02
CA ASP A 205 -13.25 15.94 -10.05
C ASP A 205 -14.09 17.14 -10.53
N GLU A 206 -14.68 17.07 -11.72
CA GLU A 206 -15.39 18.19 -12.35
C GLU A 206 -16.70 18.57 -11.63
N ASP A 207 -17.55 17.58 -11.30
CA ASP A 207 -18.89 17.85 -10.75
C ASP A 207 -18.85 18.06 -9.23
N PHE A 208 -17.83 17.52 -8.55
CA PHE A 208 -17.81 17.44 -7.09
C PHE A 208 -16.50 17.90 -6.45
N GLY A 209 -15.46 18.25 -7.19
CA GLY A 209 -14.16 18.66 -6.64
C GLY A 209 -13.50 17.59 -5.77
N ILE A 210 -13.64 16.31 -6.14
CA ILE A 210 -13.08 15.16 -5.43
C ILE A 210 -12.00 14.52 -6.29
N ALA A 211 -10.74 14.66 -5.86
CA ALA A 211 -9.62 13.99 -6.49
C ALA A 211 -9.62 12.49 -6.17
N ALA A 212 -9.64 11.65 -7.21
CA ALA A 212 -9.50 10.21 -7.10
C ALA A 212 -8.46 9.68 -8.09
N ARG A 213 -7.81 8.56 -7.76
CA ARG A 213 -6.95 7.85 -8.71
C ARG A 213 -7.79 6.80 -9.45
N VAL A 214 -7.60 6.66 -10.76
CA VAL A 214 -8.30 5.67 -11.58
C VAL A 214 -7.32 4.75 -12.31
N GLY A 215 -7.79 3.58 -12.73
CA GLY A 215 -7.03 2.63 -13.54
C GLY A 215 -6.43 1.49 -12.73
N LEU A 216 -5.28 0.99 -13.17
CA LEU A 216 -4.66 -0.24 -12.66
C LEU A 216 -3.71 -0.02 -11.46
N HIS A 217 -3.49 1.23 -11.05
CA HIS A 217 -2.63 1.58 -9.90
C HIS A 217 -1.25 0.93 -9.90
N CYS A 218 -0.64 0.74 -11.07
CA CYS A 218 0.63 0.03 -11.26
C CYS A 218 0.61 -1.45 -10.82
N SER A 219 -0.57 -2.07 -10.76
CA SER A 219 -0.78 -3.43 -10.22
C SER A 219 -1.63 -4.32 -11.14
N PRO A 220 -1.27 -4.48 -12.43
CA PRO A 220 -2.12 -5.18 -13.41
C PRO A 220 -2.48 -6.61 -13.02
N LEU A 221 -1.56 -7.35 -12.35
CA LEU A 221 -1.82 -8.71 -11.88
C LEU A 221 -2.87 -8.73 -10.76
N ALA A 222 -2.82 -7.81 -9.80
CA ALA A 222 -3.84 -7.69 -8.77
C ALA A 222 -5.22 -7.40 -9.38
N HIS A 223 -5.28 -6.54 -10.40
CA HIS A 223 -6.53 -6.26 -11.10
C HIS A 223 -7.06 -7.46 -11.92
N LYS A 224 -6.19 -8.33 -12.45
CA LYS A 224 -6.62 -9.60 -13.06
C LYS A 224 -7.23 -10.53 -12.00
N THR A 225 -6.59 -10.68 -10.85
CA THR A 225 -7.11 -11.48 -9.72
C THR A 225 -8.46 -10.95 -9.22
N LEU A 226 -8.62 -9.63 -9.14
CA LEU A 226 -9.86 -8.97 -8.71
C LEU A 226 -10.95 -8.92 -9.81
N GLY A 227 -10.66 -9.38 -11.04
CA GLY A 227 -11.60 -9.30 -12.17
C GLY A 227 -11.93 -7.88 -12.62
N THR A 228 -11.04 -6.92 -12.37
CA THR A 228 -11.22 -5.50 -12.75
C THR A 228 -10.34 -5.06 -13.92
N TYR A 229 -9.42 -5.92 -14.39
CA TYR A 229 -8.67 -5.70 -15.63
C TYR A 229 -9.60 -5.70 -16.86
N PRO A 230 -9.33 -4.89 -17.91
CA PRO A 230 -8.25 -3.91 -18.07
C PRO A 230 -8.53 -2.53 -17.50
N ARG A 231 -9.78 -2.24 -17.12
CA ARG A 231 -10.23 -0.88 -16.75
C ARG A 231 -9.72 -0.43 -15.38
N GLY A 232 -9.54 -1.37 -14.46
CA GLY A 232 -9.13 -1.12 -13.10
C GLY A 232 -10.26 -0.63 -12.19
N THR A 233 -9.92 0.23 -11.23
CA THR A 233 -10.85 0.72 -10.20
C THR A 233 -10.75 2.23 -10.04
N VAL A 234 -11.76 2.82 -9.39
CA VAL A 234 -11.62 4.13 -8.74
C VAL A 234 -11.04 3.88 -7.35
N ARG A 235 -10.07 4.69 -6.93
CA ARG A 235 -9.40 4.58 -5.64
C ARG A 235 -9.39 5.91 -4.92
N LEU A 236 -9.98 5.91 -3.73
CA LEU A 236 -9.89 6.98 -2.75
C LEU A 236 -8.84 6.60 -1.71
N SER A 237 -8.02 7.56 -1.32
CA SER A 237 -6.95 7.38 -0.34
C SER A 237 -7.07 8.50 0.68
N LEU A 238 -7.30 8.14 1.93
CA LEU A 238 -7.47 9.08 3.04
C LEU A 238 -6.11 9.26 3.73
N GLY A 239 -5.95 10.35 4.45
CA GLY A 239 -4.78 10.59 5.28
C GLY A 239 -5.13 11.43 6.51
N ALA A 240 -4.11 11.85 7.23
CA ALA A 240 -4.21 12.58 8.50
C ALA A 240 -5.05 13.88 8.41
N PHE A 241 -5.13 14.49 7.23
CA PHE A 241 -5.87 15.72 6.98
C PHE A 241 -7.31 15.50 6.52
N THR A 242 -7.68 14.27 6.17
CA THR A 242 -9.03 13.95 5.71
C THR A 242 -10.04 14.07 6.85
N THR A 243 -11.19 14.66 6.54
CA THR A 243 -12.29 14.89 7.49
C THR A 243 -13.48 13.99 7.22
N GLU A 244 -14.32 13.75 8.23
CA GLU A 244 -15.58 13.01 8.06
C GLU A 244 -16.49 13.64 7.00
N ARG A 245 -16.53 14.97 6.96
CA ARG A 245 -17.33 15.73 5.99
C ARG A 245 -16.88 15.46 4.55
N GLU A 246 -15.59 15.31 4.31
CA GLU A 246 -15.06 14.96 2.99
C GLU A 246 -15.42 13.52 2.60
N VAL A 247 -15.38 12.59 3.56
CA VAL A 247 -15.85 11.21 3.34
C VAL A 247 -17.34 11.19 2.97
N ASP A 248 -18.17 11.95 3.69
CA ASP A 248 -19.61 12.05 3.39
C ASP A 248 -19.89 12.67 2.02
N ARG A 249 -19.15 13.73 1.67
CA ARG A 249 -19.24 14.37 0.35
C ARG A 249 -18.86 13.38 -0.75
N ALA A 250 -17.83 12.56 -0.55
CA ALA A 250 -17.44 11.51 -1.48
C ALA A 250 -18.52 10.45 -1.63
N LEU A 251 -19.10 9.98 -0.53
CA LEU A 251 -20.21 9.02 -0.55
C LEU A 251 -21.44 9.57 -1.28
N GLN A 252 -21.80 10.84 -1.04
CA GLN A 252 -22.91 11.49 -1.74
C GLN A 252 -22.65 11.60 -3.25
N ALA A 253 -21.43 11.96 -3.65
CA ALA A 253 -21.04 12.02 -5.06
C ALA A 253 -21.16 10.65 -5.74
N VAL A 254 -20.60 9.60 -5.13
CA VAL A 254 -20.70 8.23 -5.66
C VAL A 254 -22.15 7.76 -5.77
N ARG A 255 -23.01 8.07 -4.78
CA ARG A 255 -24.46 7.78 -4.84
C ARG A 255 -25.12 8.43 -6.07
N ARG A 256 -24.84 9.71 -6.31
CA ARG A 256 -25.40 10.44 -7.47
C ARG A 256 -24.91 9.84 -8.79
N LEU A 257 -23.62 9.52 -8.90
CA LEU A 257 -23.06 8.90 -10.10
C LEU A 257 -23.67 7.53 -10.38
N SER A 258 -23.84 6.69 -9.35
CA SER A 258 -24.50 5.39 -9.49
C SER A 258 -25.98 5.53 -9.93
N ALA A 259 -26.74 6.42 -9.30
CA ALA A 259 -28.16 6.62 -9.60
C ALA A 259 -28.42 7.13 -11.04
N GLN A 260 -27.64 8.10 -11.52
CA GLN A 260 -27.80 8.66 -12.87
C GLN A 260 -27.65 7.63 -13.99
N TYR A 261 -26.79 6.62 -13.79
CA TYR A 261 -26.61 5.55 -14.78
C TYR A 261 -27.84 4.65 -14.89
N ARG A 262 -28.42 4.29 -13.73
CA ARG A 262 -29.62 3.46 -13.68
C ARG A 262 -30.84 4.15 -14.28
N GLY A 263 -30.97 5.47 -14.08
CA GLY A 263 -31.99 6.29 -14.72
C GLY A 263 -31.89 6.24 -16.26
N ARG A 264 -30.69 6.43 -16.81
CA ARG A 264 -30.43 6.34 -18.26
C ARG A 264 -30.67 4.95 -18.84
N ARG A 265 -30.41 3.88 -18.07
CA ARG A 265 -30.67 2.51 -18.53
C ARG A 265 -32.18 2.24 -18.64
N ARG A 266 -32.95 2.65 -17.63
CA ARG A 266 -34.41 2.49 -17.62
C ARG A 266 -35.10 3.26 -18.74
N SER A 267 -34.63 4.46 -19.09
CA SER A 267 -35.18 5.26 -20.19
C SER A 267 -34.80 4.77 -21.60
N ARG A 268 -33.79 3.90 -21.74
CA ARG A 268 -33.38 3.29 -23.02
C ARG A 268 -34.01 1.92 -23.27
N SER A 269 -34.60 1.32 -22.24
CA SER A 269 -35.24 0.00 -22.28
C SER A 269 -36.78 0.07 -22.25
N ALA A 270 -37.34 1.28 -22.27
CA ALA A 270 -38.77 1.58 -22.40
C ALA A 270 -38.97 2.30 -23.74
#